data_AF-A0A1F3Z8L0-F1
#
_entry.id   AF-A0A1F3Z8L0-F1
#
_cell.length_a   1.000
_cell.length_b   1.000
_cell.length_c   1.000
_cell.angle_alpha   90.00
_cell.angle_beta   90.00
_cell.angle_gamma   90.00
#
_symmetry.space_group_name_H-M   'P 1'
#
loop_
_entity.id
_entity.type
_entity.pdbx_description
1 polymer ?
#
loop_
_entity_poly.entity_id
_entity_poly.type
_entity_poly.pdbx_seq_one_letter_code
_entity_poly.pdbx_strand_id
1 'polypeptide(L)'
;MPIEFLRAISGEAVAGLPIRRYEGEVCLVCTPDELARAMTDIRQERVVGIDTETRPAFRKGERHLPALVQVATARAVYLFPLRRLDFSRAIGELLAAPGIVKVGVSLAHDLRQLKLLFPSVEASVLDAGAVALGYGLRQTGLRNLAAIFLGFRIPKGKRTSNWAASRLSAAQIAYAATDAWACRELFLCFERLGMLRDASRRRPPGGKERT
;
A
#
# COMPACT_ATOMS: atom_id res chain seq x y z
N MET A 1 6.57 -11.22 -19.33
CA MET A 1 7.44 -10.19 -18.72
C MET A 1 8.70 -10.09 -19.57
N PRO A 2 9.13 -8.88 -19.96
CA PRO A 2 10.41 -8.68 -20.63
C PRO A 2 11.58 -9.19 -19.75
N ILE A 3 12.62 -9.77 -20.38
CA ILE A 3 13.76 -10.39 -19.69
C ILE A 3 14.52 -9.36 -18.83
N GLU A 4 14.48 -8.07 -19.18
CA GLU A 4 15.13 -6.99 -18.45
C GLU A 4 14.70 -6.85 -16.98
N PHE A 5 13.50 -7.31 -16.60
CA PHE A 5 13.00 -7.22 -15.22
C PHE A 5 13.31 -8.45 -14.36
N LEU A 6 13.89 -9.51 -14.93
CA LEU A 6 14.17 -10.76 -14.19
C LEU A 6 15.45 -10.71 -13.35
N ARG A 7 16.25 -9.64 -13.49
CA ARG A 7 17.50 -9.49 -12.74
C ARG A 7 17.27 -8.66 -11.49
N ALA A 8 17.87 -9.10 -10.38
CA ALA A 8 17.94 -8.29 -9.18
C ALA A 8 18.64 -6.96 -9.51
N ILE A 9 18.06 -5.85 -9.06
CA ILE A 9 18.68 -4.54 -9.19
C ILE A 9 19.74 -4.38 -8.11
N SER A 10 20.96 -4.00 -8.51
CA SER A 10 22.06 -3.75 -7.58
C SER A 10 21.82 -2.47 -6.79
N GLY A 11 22.43 -2.36 -5.61
CA GLY A 11 22.34 -1.13 -4.80
C GLY A 11 22.86 0.11 -5.54
N GLU A 12 23.89 -0.08 -6.37
CA GLU A 12 24.52 0.95 -7.20
C GLU A 12 23.59 1.43 -8.32
N ALA A 13 22.93 0.49 -9.00
CA ALA A 13 21.91 0.80 -10.00
C ALA A 13 20.73 1.56 -9.37
N VAL A 14 20.25 1.14 -8.19
CA VAL A 14 19.22 1.88 -7.44
C VAL A 14 19.71 3.28 -7.09
N ALA A 15 20.96 3.44 -6.65
CA ALA A 15 21.52 4.74 -6.24
C ALA A 15 21.59 5.74 -7.40
N GLY A 16 21.80 5.27 -8.63
CA GLY A 16 21.79 6.09 -9.85
C GLY A 16 20.40 6.56 -10.30
N LEU A 17 19.31 6.01 -9.77
CA LEU A 17 17.96 6.42 -10.13
C LEU A 17 17.57 7.78 -9.52
N PRO A 18 16.71 8.56 -10.21
CA PRO A 18 16.17 9.80 -9.65
C PRO A 18 15.36 9.51 -8.38
N ILE A 19 15.50 10.39 -7.39
CA ILE A 19 14.65 10.35 -6.20
C ILE A 19 13.27 10.89 -6.59
N ARG A 20 12.21 10.17 -6.26
CA ARG A 20 10.83 10.68 -6.38
C ARG A 20 10.05 10.51 -5.09
N ARG A 21 9.13 11.45 -4.88
CA ARG A 21 8.10 11.42 -3.85
C ARG A 21 6.76 11.70 -4.52
N TYR A 22 5.68 11.46 -3.80
CA TYR A 22 4.39 11.98 -4.24
C TYR A 22 4.37 13.52 -4.10
N GLU A 23 4.00 14.20 -5.18
CA GLU A 23 3.97 15.67 -5.28
C GLU A 23 2.55 16.22 -5.47
N GLY A 24 1.54 15.34 -5.52
CA GLY A 24 0.15 15.74 -5.65
C GLY A 24 -0.49 16.13 -4.32
N GLU A 25 -1.81 16.30 -4.35
CA GLU A 25 -2.59 16.70 -3.17
C GLU A 25 -2.60 15.60 -2.10
N VAL A 26 -2.25 15.97 -0.87
CA VAL A 26 -2.37 15.10 0.31
C VAL A 26 -3.40 15.67 1.27
N CYS A 27 -4.43 14.90 1.57
CA CYS A 27 -5.48 15.28 2.52
C CYS A 27 -5.36 14.45 3.80
N LEU A 28 -5.07 15.14 4.91
CA LEU A 28 -5.13 14.54 6.25
C LEU A 28 -6.58 14.59 6.74
N VAL A 29 -7.27 13.45 6.75
CA VAL A 29 -8.70 13.39 7.05
C VAL A 29 -8.92 13.58 8.55
N CYS A 30 -9.30 14.80 8.95
CA CYS A 30 -9.53 15.19 10.34
C CYS A 30 -10.95 15.67 10.61
N THR A 31 -11.75 15.90 9.58
CA THR A 31 -13.13 16.39 9.66
C THR A 31 -14.11 15.51 8.87
N PRO A 32 -15.42 15.58 9.16
CA PRO A 32 -16.44 14.88 8.39
C PRO A 32 -16.49 15.27 6.90
N ASP A 33 -16.23 16.54 6.57
CA ASP A 33 -16.24 17.02 5.18
C ASP A 33 -15.06 16.47 4.38
N GLU A 34 -13.87 16.43 4.98
CA GLU A 34 -12.70 15.78 4.40
C GLU A 34 -12.94 14.27 4.20
N LEU A 35 -13.62 13.62 5.15
CA LEU A 35 -13.98 12.21 5.05
C LEU A 35 -14.98 11.98 3.90
N ALA A 36 -16.01 12.82 3.78
CA ALA A 36 -16.98 12.75 2.70
C ALA A 36 -16.31 12.96 1.33
N ARG A 37 -15.40 13.93 1.24
CA ARG A 37 -14.58 14.16 0.05
C ARG A 37 -13.71 12.95 -0.29
N ALA A 38 -12.99 12.40 0.68
CA ALA A 38 -12.14 11.24 0.49
C ALA A 38 -12.92 10.04 -0.05
N MET A 39 -14.08 9.74 0.56
CA MET A 39 -14.92 8.62 0.13
C MET A 39 -15.58 8.85 -1.23
N THR A 40 -15.91 10.10 -1.58
CA THR A 40 -16.42 10.43 -2.92
C THR A 40 -15.40 10.07 -3.99
N ASP A 41 -14.15 10.46 -3.79
CA ASP A 41 -13.05 10.12 -4.71
C ASP A 41 -12.79 8.62 -4.80
N ILE A 42 -12.63 7.98 -3.64
CA ILE A 42 -12.28 6.56 -3.56
C ILE A 42 -13.28 5.71 -4.32
N ARG A 43 -14.58 6.04 -4.24
CA ARG A 43 -15.64 5.32 -4.96
C ARG A 43 -15.56 5.42 -6.48
N GLN A 44 -14.86 6.41 -7.03
CA GLN A 44 -14.68 6.57 -8.48
C GLN A 44 -13.49 5.76 -9.03
N GLU A 45 -12.64 5.21 -8.15
CA GLU A 45 -11.45 4.48 -8.57
C GLU A 45 -11.75 3.01 -8.83
N ARG A 46 -11.15 2.43 -9.88
CA ARG A 46 -11.07 0.96 -10.01
C ARG A 46 -9.94 0.36 -9.17
N VAL A 47 -8.97 1.18 -8.77
CA VAL A 47 -7.79 0.77 -8.01
C VAL A 47 -7.32 1.91 -7.13
N VAL A 48 -7.02 1.58 -5.88
CA VAL A 48 -6.36 2.47 -4.93
C VAL A 48 -5.10 1.80 -4.38
N GLY A 49 -4.08 2.61 -4.15
CA GLY A 49 -2.93 2.19 -3.37
C GLY A 49 -3.25 2.27 -1.89
N ILE A 50 -2.98 1.23 -1.12
CA ILE A 50 -3.18 1.20 0.33
C ILE A 50 -1.88 0.85 1.04
N ASP A 51 -1.65 1.50 2.17
CA ASP A 51 -0.62 1.12 3.13
C ASP A 51 -1.12 1.43 4.56
N THR A 52 -0.40 0.98 5.57
CA THR A 52 -0.69 1.32 6.97
C THR A 52 0.57 1.63 7.75
N GLU A 53 0.43 2.45 8.78
CA GLU A 53 1.55 2.73 9.69
C GLU A 53 1.18 2.48 11.15
N THR A 54 2.12 1.87 11.87
CA THR A 54 1.97 1.46 13.27
C THR A 54 3.11 2.05 14.09
N ARG A 55 2.82 2.52 15.31
CA ARG A 55 3.89 3.01 16.21
C ARG A 55 4.82 1.86 16.61
N PRO A 56 6.12 2.09 16.82
CA PRO A 56 7.05 1.05 17.24
C PRO A 56 6.69 0.50 18.63
N ALA A 57 6.89 -0.80 18.80
CA ALA A 57 6.90 -1.48 20.09
C ALA A 57 8.35 -1.58 20.59
N PHE A 58 8.63 -1.11 21.80
CA PHE A 58 9.99 -1.11 22.36
C PHE A 58 10.20 -2.23 23.38
N ARG A 59 9.12 -2.92 23.78
CA ARG A 59 9.16 -4.04 24.72
C ARG A 59 8.78 -5.35 24.03
N LYS A 60 9.47 -6.44 24.37
CA LYS A 60 9.13 -7.78 23.86
C LYS A 60 7.71 -8.14 24.27
N GLY A 61 6.88 -8.52 23.30
CA GLY A 61 5.46 -8.86 23.52
C GLY A 61 4.49 -7.69 23.37
N GLU A 62 4.98 -6.45 23.34
CA GLU A 62 4.14 -5.28 23.06
C GLU A 62 3.75 -5.28 21.57
N ARG A 63 2.45 -5.07 21.30
CA ARG A 63 1.90 -4.96 19.96
C ARG A 63 0.97 -3.75 19.89
N HIS A 64 0.96 -3.10 18.74
CA HIS A 64 0.09 -1.97 18.48
C HIS A 64 -0.70 -2.25 17.22
N LEU A 65 -1.96 -1.84 17.24
CA LEU A 65 -2.79 -1.82 16.04
C LEU A 65 -2.38 -0.63 15.16
N PRO A 66 -2.68 -0.68 13.85
CA PRO A 66 -2.47 0.42 12.94
C PRO A 66 -2.96 1.75 13.50
N ALA A 67 -2.16 2.79 13.30
CA ALA A 67 -2.47 4.15 13.75
C ALA A 67 -2.88 5.06 12.58
N LEU A 68 -2.52 4.68 11.35
CA LEU A 68 -2.77 5.43 10.13
C LEU A 68 -3.06 4.44 9.00
N VAL A 69 -4.08 4.73 8.20
CA VAL A 69 -4.30 4.09 6.89
C VAL A 69 -4.07 5.14 5.82
N GLN A 70 -3.37 4.78 4.76
CA GLN A 70 -3.18 5.65 3.60
C GLN A 70 -3.91 5.09 2.40
N VAL A 71 -4.58 5.94 1.62
CA VAL A 71 -5.28 5.54 0.41
C VAL A 71 -4.94 6.52 -0.72
N ALA A 72 -4.24 6.03 -1.73
CA ALA A 72 -3.90 6.79 -2.93
C ALA A 72 -4.93 6.56 -4.03
N THR A 73 -5.53 7.64 -4.53
CA THR A 73 -6.39 7.66 -5.72
C THR A 73 -5.62 8.24 -6.91
N ALA A 74 -6.28 8.43 -8.06
CA ALA A 74 -5.71 9.17 -9.18
C ALA A 74 -5.51 10.65 -8.83
N ARG A 75 -6.40 11.22 -8.01
CA ARG A 75 -6.46 12.66 -7.71
C ARG A 75 -5.56 13.05 -6.54
N ALA A 76 -5.64 12.31 -5.44
CA ALA A 76 -5.05 12.70 -4.16
C ALA A 76 -4.64 11.48 -3.34
N VAL A 77 -3.83 11.70 -2.31
CA VAL A 77 -3.59 10.71 -1.26
C VAL A 77 -4.28 11.13 0.03
N TYR A 78 -5.10 10.23 0.56
CA TYR A 78 -5.85 10.42 1.80
C TYR A 78 -5.17 9.69 2.94
N LEU A 79 -4.95 10.40 4.04
CA LEU A 79 -4.37 9.86 5.27
C LEU A 79 -5.46 9.84 6.35
N PHE A 80 -5.80 8.64 6.85
CA PHE A 80 -6.84 8.41 7.86
C PHE A 80 -6.20 8.11 9.23
N PRO A 81 -6.02 9.10 10.12
CA PRO A 81 -5.35 8.88 11.39
C PRO A 81 -6.37 8.26 12.37
N LEU A 82 -6.29 6.96 12.60
CA LEU A 82 -7.39 6.15 13.17
C LEU A 82 -7.84 6.53 14.60
N ARG A 83 -7.11 7.42 15.29
CA ARG A 83 -7.53 7.98 16.60
C ARG A 83 -8.25 9.33 16.50
N ARG A 84 -8.40 9.91 15.31
CA ARG A 84 -8.96 11.25 15.11
C ARG A 84 -10.48 11.25 14.99
N LEU A 85 -11.03 10.31 14.24
CA LEU A 85 -12.47 10.16 13.95
C LEU A 85 -12.82 8.68 13.93
N ASP A 86 -14.12 8.39 13.94
CA ASP A 86 -14.59 7.05 13.61
C ASP A 86 -14.55 6.84 12.09
N PHE A 87 -13.65 5.96 11.65
CA PHE A 87 -13.50 5.58 10.25
C PHE A 87 -14.08 4.19 9.95
N SER A 88 -14.76 3.55 10.90
CA SER A 88 -15.18 2.15 10.80
C SER A 88 -16.01 1.88 9.55
N ARG A 89 -17.00 2.75 9.29
CA ARG A 89 -17.83 2.66 8.09
C ARG A 89 -17.02 2.88 6.81
N ALA A 90 -16.19 3.91 6.78
CA ALA A 90 -15.43 4.31 5.59
C ALA A 90 -14.38 3.25 5.18
N ILE A 91 -13.58 2.79 6.14
CA ILE A 91 -12.55 1.76 5.89
C ILE A 91 -13.21 0.40 5.63
N GLY A 92 -14.25 0.04 6.37
CA GLY A 92 -15.01 -1.19 6.13
C GLY A 92 -15.61 -1.23 4.72
N GLU A 93 -16.22 -0.13 4.27
CA GLU A 93 -16.76 0.02 2.91
C GLU A 93 -15.67 -0.14 1.85
N LEU A 94 -14.54 0.54 2.01
CA LEU A 94 -13.40 0.43 1.09
C LEU A 94 -12.86 -1.00 0.99
N LEU A 95 -12.58 -1.64 2.13
CA LEU A 95 -12.02 -2.99 2.17
C LEU A 95 -12.98 -4.01 1.55
N ALA A 96 -14.29 -3.84 1.76
CA ALA A 96 -15.32 -4.72 1.23
C ALA A 96 -15.69 -4.47 -0.24
N ALA A 97 -15.33 -3.33 -0.84
CA ALA A 97 -15.72 -2.99 -2.21
C ALA A 97 -15.05 -3.91 -3.26
N PRO A 98 -15.79 -4.79 -3.96
CA PRO A 98 -15.19 -5.70 -4.94
C PRO A 98 -14.79 -5.01 -6.24
N GLY A 99 -15.44 -3.88 -6.58
CA GLY A 99 -15.12 -3.07 -7.76
C GLY A 99 -13.85 -2.23 -7.64
N ILE A 100 -13.25 -2.17 -6.45
CA ILE A 100 -12.04 -1.38 -6.17
C ILE A 100 -10.93 -2.35 -5.77
N VAL A 101 -9.87 -2.42 -6.56
CA VAL A 101 -8.66 -3.15 -6.18
C VAL A 101 -7.89 -2.36 -5.13
N LYS A 102 -7.56 -2.99 -4.00
CA LYS A 102 -6.66 -2.43 -2.99
C LYS A 102 -5.28 -3.02 -3.20
N VAL A 103 -4.35 -2.23 -3.74
CA VAL A 103 -2.97 -2.68 -3.97
C VAL A 103 -2.05 -2.15 -2.89
N GLY A 104 -1.18 -3.01 -2.35
CA GLY A 104 -0.11 -2.64 -1.44
C GLY A 104 1.05 -3.62 -1.50
N VAL A 105 2.00 -3.51 -0.58
CA VAL A 105 3.14 -4.42 -0.46
C VAL A 105 3.19 -5.00 0.94
N SER A 106 3.19 -6.33 1.05
CA SER A 106 3.18 -7.05 2.33
C SER A 106 1.94 -6.83 3.21
N LEU A 107 0.79 -6.55 2.58
CA LEU A 107 -0.47 -6.16 3.24
C LEU A 107 -1.08 -7.22 4.17
N ALA A 108 -0.71 -8.50 4.02
CA ALA A 108 -1.40 -9.59 4.70
C ALA A 108 -1.42 -9.43 6.24
N HIS A 109 -0.34 -8.90 6.83
CA HIS A 109 -0.31 -8.63 8.26
C HIS A 109 -1.18 -7.42 8.63
N ASP A 110 -1.05 -6.34 7.89
CA ASP A 110 -1.73 -5.06 8.15
C ASP A 110 -3.24 -5.22 8.08
N LEU A 111 -3.72 -5.91 7.05
CA LEU A 111 -5.12 -6.27 6.86
C LEU A 111 -5.70 -7.11 8.00
N ARG A 112 -4.94 -8.09 8.51
CA ARG A 112 -5.34 -8.83 9.72
C ARG A 112 -5.46 -7.93 10.94
N GLN A 113 -4.56 -6.95 11.11
CA GLN A 113 -4.66 -6.01 12.23
C GLN A 113 -5.82 -5.02 12.04
N LEU A 114 -6.06 -4.56 10.81
CA LEU A 114 -7.21 -3.69 10.50
C LEU A 114 -8.54 -4.40 10.75
N LYS A 115 -8.67 -5.70 10.47
CA LYS A 115 -9.90 -6.46 10.82
C LYS A 115 -10.23 -6.48 12.31
N LEU A 116 -9.22 -6.36 13.17
CA LEU A 116 -9.44 -6.27 14.63
C LEU A 116 -10.06 -4.92 15.03
N LEU A 117 -9.82 -3.87 14.23
CA LEU A 117 -10.41 -2.55 14.42
C LEU A 117 -11.75 -2.40 13.69
N PHE A 118 -11.81 -2.92 12.45
CA PHE A 118 -12.90 -2.72 11.51
C PHE A 118 -13.29 -4.07 10.89
N PRO A 119 -14.17 -4.84 11.58
CA PRO A 119 -14.64 -6.12 11.07
C PRO A 119 -15.24 -5.96 9.67
N SER A 120 -14.59 -6.54 8.67
CA SER A 120 -14.98 -6.45 7.27
C SER A 120 -14.50 -7.67 6.48
N VAL A 121 -15.25 -8.01 5.44
CA VAL A 121 -14.84 -9.04 4.46
C VAL A 121 -14.08 -8.33 3.36
N GLU A 122 -12.76 -8.53 3.32
CA GLU A 122 -11.92 -7.97 2.27
C GLU A 122 -12.25 -8.58 0.91
N ALA A 123 -12.40 -7.73 -0.10
CA ALA A 123 -12.51 -8.11 -1.49
C ALA A 123 -11.39 -7.46 -2.31
N SER A 124 -11.00 -8.06 -3.45
CA SER A 124 -10.12 -7.41 -4.44
C SER A 124 -8.82 -6.81 -3.87
N VAL A 125 -8.15 -7.54 -2.97
CA VAL A 125 -6.83 -7.16 -2.45
C VAL A 125 -5.73 -7.74 -3.34
N LEU A 126 -4.73 -6.92 -3.68
CA LEU A 126 -3.57 -7.35 -4.44
C LEU A 126 -2.27 -6.97 -3.71
N ASP A 127 -1.40 -7.95 -3.51
CA ASP A 127 -0.04 -7.71 -3.01
C ASP A 127 0.94 -7.62 -4.21
N ALA A 128 1.49 -6.43 -4.43
CA ALA A 128 2.39 -6.17 -5.56
C ALA A 128 3.71 -6.96 -5.44
N GLY A 129 4.17 -7.21 -4.20
CA GLY A 129 5.32 -8.07 -3.94
C GLY A 129 5.05 -9.53 -4.31
N ALA A 130 3.86 -10.04 -4.00
CA ALA A 130 3.44 -11.39 -4.40
C ALA A 130 3.32 -11.53 -5.93
N VAL A 131 2.81 -10.51 -6.61
CA VAL A 131 2.80 -10.48 -8.09
C VAL A 131 4.22 -10.60 -8.62
N ALA A 132 5.15 -9.74 -8.18
CA ALA A 132 6.53 -9.79 -8.66
C ALA A 132 7.21 -11.14 -8.35
N LEU A 133 6.94 -11.72 -7.18
CA LEU A 133 7.43 -13.04 -6.78
C LEU A 133 6.94 -14.16 -7.71
N GLY A 134 5.67 -14.11 -8.14
CA GLY A 134 5.10 -15.07 -9.09
C GLY A 134 5.77 -15.08 -10.48
N TYR A 135 6.54 -14.03 -10.78
CA TYR A 135 7.38 -13.94 -11.97
C TYR A 135 8.88 -14.18 -11.69
N GLY A 136 9.23 -14.59 -10.47
CA GLY A 136 10.60 -14.97 -10.11
C GLY A 136 11.45 -13.88 -9.45
N LEU A 137 10.92 -12.66 -9.24
CA LEU A 137 11.65 -11.62 -8.53
C LEU A 137 11.74 -11.90 -7.03
N ARG A 138 12.95 -11.81 -6.47
CA ARG A 138 13.18 -11.95 -5.02
C ARG A 138 13.13 -10.62 -4.27
N GLN A 139 13.37 -9.50 -4.94
CA GLN A 139 13.35 -8.17 -4.35
C GLN A 139 11.93 -7.58 -4.38
N THR A 140 11.08 -8.00 -3.45
CA THR A 140 9.63 -7.71 -3.46
C THR A 140 9.22 -6.51 -2.60
N GLY A 141 10.16 -5.85 -1.94
CA GLY A 141 9.87 -4.66 -1.13
C GLY A 141 9.57 -3.44 -2.00
N LEU A 142 8.68 -2.55 -1.52
CA LEU A 142 8.16 -1.39 -2.25
C LEU A 142 9.24 -0.55 -2.93
N ARG A 143 10.31 -0.20 -2.21
CA ARG A 143 11.42 0.61 -2.74
C ARG A 143 12.16 -0.08 -3.89
N ASN A 144 12.32 -1.41 -3.82
CA ASN A 144 12.95 -2.18 -4.89
C ASN A 144 12.01 -2.30 -6.08
N LEU A 145 10.73 -2.58 -5.86
CA LEU A 145 9.73 -2.65 -6.93
C LEU A 145 9.60 -1.31 -7.65
N ALA A 146 9.56 -0.18 -6.92
CA ALA A 146 9.55 1.14 -7.52
C ALA A 146 10.80 1.39 -8.39
N ALA A 147 11.98 0.97 -7.92
CA ALA A 147 13.20 1.08 -8.70
C ALA A 147 13.17 0.24 -9.98
N ILE A 148 12.73 -1.02 -9.86
CA ILE A 148 12.70 -1.99 -10.96
C ILE A 148 11.63 -1.61 -12.00
N PHE A 149 10.41 -1.29 -11.57
CA PHE A 149 9.25 -1.16 -12.46
C PHE A 149 8.88 0.29 -12.79
N LEU A 150 9.25 1.25 -11.95
CA LEU A 150 8.89 2.66 -12.13
C LEU A 150 10.10 3.55 -12.44
N GLY A 151 11.32 3.00 -12.38
CA GLY A 151 12.55 3.71 -12.75
C GLY A 151 12.93 4.86 -11.81
N PHE A 152 12.45 4.84 -10.57
CA PHE A 152 12.82 5.83 -9.56
C PHE A 152 13.08 5.18 -8.20
N ARG A 153 13.90 5.84 -7.37
CA ARG A 153 14.09 5.43 -5.99
C ARG A 153 13.24 6.25 -5.05
N ILE A 154 12.52 5.55 -4.16
CA ILE A 154 11.84 6.19 -3.02
C ILE A 154 12.89 6.45 -1.93
N PRO A 155 12.96 7.69 -1.40
CA PRO A 155 13.92 8.02 -0.34
C PRO A 155 13.68 7.16 0.90
N LYS A 156 14.76 6.87 1.65
CA LYS A 156 14.61 6.25 2.98
C LYS A 156 13.81 7.21 3.87
N GLY A 157 12.71 6.73 4.43
CA GLY A 157 11.78 7.59 5.16
C GLY A 157 11.59 7.19 6.63
N LYS A 158 10.54 7.78 7.23
CA LYS A 158 10.25 7.74 8.66
C LYS A 158 9.40 6.53 9.08
N ARG A 159 9.70 5.33 8.53
CA ARG A 159 8.96 4.10 8.85
C ARG A 159 8.88 3.85 10.36
N THR A 160 10.02 3.95 11.06
CA THR A 160 10.07 3.86 12.53
C THR A 160 9.81 5.24 13.14
N SER A 161 8.54 5.59 13.34
CA SER A 161 8.13 6.87 13.94
C SER A 161 6.91 6.70 14.84
N ASN A 162 6.62 7.71 15.67
CA ASN A 162 5.39 7.74 16.44
C ASN A 162 4.21 8.12 15.53
N TRP A 163 3.72 7.14 14.77
CA TRP A 163 2.49 7.25 13.97
C TRP A 163 1.24 7.41 14.84
N ALA A 164 1.39 7.20 16.15
CA ALA A 164 0.33 7.46 17.10
C ALA A 164 0.22 8.93 17.57
N ALA A 165 1.11 9.81 17.10
CA ALA A 165 1.14 11.20 17.51
C ALA A 165 -0.17 11.93 17.20
N SER A 166 -0.54 12.90 18.04
CA SER A 166 -1.71 13.75 17.81
C SER A 166 -1.57 14.55 16.52
N ARG A 167 -0.35 15.01 16.18
CA ARG A 167 -0.03 15.73 14.94
C ARG A 167 1.09 15.01 14.20
N LEU A 168 0.87 14.70 12.93
CA LEU A 168 1.91 14.15 12.05
C LEU A 168 2.79 15.29 11.52
N SER A 169 4.09 15.03 11.43
CA SER A 169 5.04 15.95 10.78
C SER A 169 4.89 15.93 9.26
N ALA A 170 5.34 16.99 8.59
CA ALA A 170 5.38 17.04 7.12
C ALA A 170 6.16 15.86 6.51
N ALA A 171 7.24 15.43 7.17
CA ALA A 171 8.03 14.27 6.73
C ALA A 171 7.26 12.95 6.84
N GLN A 172 6.45 12.76 7.88
CA GLN A 172 5.57 11.59 8.02
C GLN A 172 4.47 11.60 6.95
N ILE A 173 3.83 12.75 6.74
CA ILE A 173 2.79 12.92 5.72
C ILE A 173 3.34 12.60 4.32
N ALA A 174 4.48 13.20 3.94
CA ALA A 174 5.09 12.97 2.64
C ALA A 174 5.54 11.51 2.44
N TYR A 175 6.08 10.88 3.48
CA TYR A 175 6.44 9.46 3.43
C TYR A 175 5.22 8.57 3.23
N ALA A 176 4.20 8.71 4.08
CA ALA A 176 3.00 7.90 4.05
C ALA A 176 2.24 8.06 2.72
N ALA A 177 2.20 9.29 2.19
CA ALA A 177 1.60 9.56 0.90
C ALA A 177 2.36 8.91 -0.26
N THR A 178 3.70 8.96 -0.22
CA THR A 178 4.56 8.37 -1.26
C THR A 178 4.41 6.85 -1.32
N ASP A 179 4.32 6.18 -0.17
CA ASP A 179 4.26 4.72 -0.14
C ASP A 179 2.95 4.19 -0.74
N ALA A 180 1.80 4.75 -0.34
CA ALA A 180 0.51 4.39 -0.93
C ALA A 180 0.44 4.72 -2.43
N TRP A 181 0.94 5.89 -2.85
CA TRP A 181 0.98 6.27 -4.26
C TRP A 181 1.83 5.29 -5.08
N ALA A 182 3.01 4.93 -4.60
CA ALA A 182 3.89 4.00 -5.30
C ALA A 182 3.24 2.61 -5.46
N CYS A 183 2.48 2.13 -4.48
CA CYS A 183 1.69 0.90 -4.60
C CYS A 183 0.68 0.97 -5.75
N ARG A 184 -0.04 2.10 -5.89
CA ARG A 184 -0.97 2.32 -7.01
C ARG A 184 -0.25 2.33 -8.36
N GLU A 185 0.87 3.04 -8.46
CA GLU A 185 1.65 3.11 -9.70
C GLU A 185 2.22 1.75 -10.11
N LEU A 186 2.62 0.92 -9.13
CA LEU A 186 3.03 -0.46 -9.41
C LEU A 186 1.91 -1.27 -10.03
N PHE A 187 0.68 -1.19 -9.51
CA PHE A 187 -0.46 -1.86 -10.13
C PHE A 187 -0.67 -1.42 -11.57
N LEU A 188 -0.68 -0.10 -11.83
CA LEU A 188 -0.86 0.44 -13.17
C LEU A 188 0.27 0.00 -14.12
N CYS A 189 1.50 -0.08 -13.62
CA CYS A 189 2.63 -0.61 -14.38
C CYS A 189 2.43 -2.10 -14.70
N PHE A 190 2.07 -2.92 -13.70
CA PHE A 190 1.79 -4.34 -13.89
C PHE A 190 0.64 -4.59 -14.86
N GLU A 191 -0.40 -3.76 -14.84
CA GLU A 191 -1.52 -3.81 -15.78
C GLU A 191 -1.04 -3.58 -17.22
N ARG A 192 -0.26 -2.50 -17.45
CA ARG A 192 0.33 -2.21 -18.77
C ARG A 192 1.25 -3.32 -19.27
N LEU A 193 1.99 -3.96 -18.37
CA LEU A 193 2.89 -5.07 -18.68
C LEU A 193 2.14 -6.43 -18.81
N GLY A 194 0.82 -6.45 -18.67
CA GLY A 194 0.00 -7.67 -18.73
C GLY A 194 0.19 -8.61 -17.53
N MET A 195 0.88 -8.17 -16.48
CA MET A 195 1.32 -9.03 -15.39
C MET A 195 0.19 -9.52 -14.48
N LEU A 196 -0.95 -8.81 -14.49
CA LEU A 196 -2.10 -9.10 -13.64
C LEU A 196 -2.97 -10.27 -14.17
N ARG A 197 -2.92 -10.55 -15.47
CA ARG A 197 -3.76 -11.60 -16.11
C ARG A 197 -3.22 -13.01 -15.88
N ASP A 198 -1.89 -13.17 -15.81
CA ASP A 198 -1.28 -14.48 -15.54
C ASP A 198 -1.26 -14.83 -14.05
N ALA A 199 -1.33 -13.83 -13.16
CA ALA A 199 -1.36 -14.06 -11.71
C ALA A 199 -2.60 -14.87 -11.28
N SER A 200 -3.76 -14.66 -11.93
CA SER A 200 -4.96 -15.48 -11.73
C SER A 200 -4.87 -16.90 -12.32
N ARG A 201 -3.93 -17.15 -13.24
CA ARG A 201 -3.72 -18.47 -13.88
C ARG A 201 -2.65 -19.31 -13.20
N ARG A 202 -1.73 -18.67 -12.47
CA ARG A 202 -0.63 -19.32 -11.74
C ARG A 202 -1.03 -19.61 -10.30
N ARG A 203 -1.93 -20.59 -10.10
CA ARG A 203 -2.10 -21.23 -8.79
C ARG A 203 -0.84 -22.09 -8.54
N PRO A 204 -0.21 -22.07 -7.35
CA PRO A 204 0.89 -22.99 -7.07
C PRO A 204 0.38 -24.44 -7.16
N PRO A 205 1.18 -25.39 -7.66
CA PRO A 205 0.80 -26.79 -7.60
C PRO A 205 0.90 -27.27 -6.14
N GLY A 206 -0.21 -27.75 -5.59
CA GLY A 206 -0.21 -28.61 -4.40
C GLY A 206 -0.52 -27.92 -3.07
N GLY A 207 -1.81 -27.87 -2.74
CA GLY A 207 -2.26 -28.06 -1.36
C GLY A 207 -2.98 -29.41 -1.32
N LYS A 208 -2.37 -30.42 -0.70
CA LYS A 208 -3.01 -31.72 -0.45
C LYS A 208 -4.28 -31.47 0.37
N GLU A 209 -5.44 -31.85 -0.17
CA GLU A 209 -6.61 -32.16 0.64
C GLU A 209 -6.21 -33.24 1.64
N ARG A 210 -6.34 -32.93 2.92
CA ARG A 210 -6.42 -33.94 3.96
C ARG A 210 -7.89 -34.09 4.30
N THR A 211 -8.44 -35.22 3.86
CA THR A 211 -9.52 -35.97 4.54
C THR A 211 -9.32 -35.98 6.05
#